data_AF-A0A353GG61-F1
#
_entry.id   AF-A0A353GG61-F1
#
_cell.length_a   1.000
_cell.length_b   1.000
_cell.length_c   1.000
_cell.angle_alpha   90.00
_cell.angle_beta   90.00
_cell.angle_gamma   90.00
#
_symmetry.space_group_name_H-M   'P 1'
#
loop_
_entity.id
_entity.type
_entity.pdbx_description
1 polymer ?
#
loop_
_entity_poly.entity_id
_entity_poly.type
_entity_poly.pdbx_seq_one_letter_code
_entity_poly.pdbx_strand_id
1 'polypeptide(L)' 'VFGRGKQRGIKIGEVTYDEIPKEMLLTVVKDEDKDFAVETIIKSARTGTKGAFGDGKIFISSVDEAYTVSSGVKEL' A
#
# COMPACT_ATOMS: atom_id res chain seq x y z
N VAL A 1 9.60 -4.06 -1.08
CA VAL A 1 9.01 -5.30 -1.65
C VAL A 1 9.17 -5.30 -3.16
N PHE A 2 9.20 -6.47 -3.81
CA PHE A 2 9.18 -6.57 -5.28
C PHE A 2 7.83 -7.08 -5.75
N GLY A 3 7.35 -6.57 -6.89
CA GLY A 3 6.13 -7.06 -7.48
C GLY A 3 5.78 -6.36 -8.78
N ARG A 4 4.75 -6.88 -9.46
CA ARG A 4 4.32 -6.38 -10.77
C ARG A 4 2.82 -6.16 -10.84
N GLY A 5 2.41 -5.16 -11.61
CA GLY A 5 1.00 -4.93 -11.93
C GLY A 5 0.53 -5.83 -13.07
N LYS A 6 -0.72 -5.62 -13.54
CA LYS A 6 -1.26 -6.32 -14.73
C LYS A 6 -0.42 -6.14 -15.99
N GLN A 7 0.40 -5.09 -16.05
CA GLN A 7 1.33 -4.78 -17.14
C GLN A 7 2.57 -5.70 -17.21
N ARG A 8 2.69 -6.68 -16.31
CA ARG A 8 3.74 -7.72 -16.29
C ARG A 8 5.20 -7.25 -16.13
N GLY A 9 5.43 -5.97 -15.87
CA GLY A 9 6.78 -5.41 -15.72
C GLY A 9 6.89 -4.07 -16.44
N ILE A 10 8.11 -3.63 -16.72
CA ILE A 10 8.41 -2.53 -17.65
C ILE A 10 9.41 -3.04 -18.69
N LYS A 11 9.17 -2.71 -19.97
CA LYS A 11 10.14 -2.92 -21.05
C LYS A 11 10.83 -1.61 -21.39
N ILE A 12 12.16 -1.56 -21.29
CA ILE A 12 12.98 -0.40 -21.66
C ILE A 12 13.97 -0.85 -22.74
N GLY A 13 13.73 -0.42 -23.98
CA GLY A 13 14.48 -0.91 -25.14
C GLY A 13 14.30 -2.41 -25.32
N GLU A 14 15.40 -3.16 -25.29
CA GLU A 14 15.40 -4.63 -25.41
C GLU A 14 15.28 -5.34 -24.05
N VAL A 15 15.43 -4.62 -22.93
CA VAL A 15 15.43 -5.21 -21.59
C VAL A 15 14.03 -5.22 -21.01
N THR A 16 13.60 -6.38 -20.49
CA THR A 16 12.34 -6.53 -19.76
C THR A 16 12.61 -6.71 -18.29
N TYR A 17 12.09 -5.80 -17.47
CA TYR A 17 12.12 -5.88 -16.02
C TYR A 17 10.79 -6.45 -15.54
N ASP A 18 10.79 -7.71 -15.11
CA ASP A 18 9.58 -8.39 -14.68
C ASP A 18 9.04 -7.86 -13.36
N GLU A 19 9.92 -7.40 -12.47
CA GLU A 19 9.59 -6.88 -11.15
C GLU A 19 10.15 -5.48 -10.96
N ILE A 20 9.34 -4.62 -10.36
CA ILE A 20 9.70 -3.22 -10.10
C ILE A 20 9.78 -3.06 -8.58
N PRO A 21 10.82 -2.41 -8.04
CA PRO A 21 10.91 -2.13 -6.62
C PRO A 21 9.73 -1.26 -6.16
N LYS A 22 9.15 -1.61 -5.02
CA LYS A 22 8.04 -0.87 -4.39
C LYS A 22 8.27 -0.71 -2.90
N GLU A 23 7.78 0.40 -2.37
CA GLU A 23 7.63 0.60 -0.94
C GLU A 23 6.31 0.01 -0.47
N MET A 24 6.32 -0.69 0.67
CA MET A 24 5.13 -1.25 1.30
C MET A 24 4.89 -0.50 2.59
N LEU A 25 3.72 0.13 2.69
CA LEU A 25 3.22 0.70 3.93
C LEU A 25 2.29 -0.34 4.58
N LEU A 26 2.62 -0.75 5.80
CA LEU A 26 1.75 -1.57 6.64
C LEU A 26 1.34 -0.72 7.84
N THR A 27 0.04 -0.44 7.93
CA THR A 27 -0.52 0.41 8.99
C THR A 27 -1.79 -0.23 9.52
N VAL A 28 -2.01 -0.08 10.83
CA VAL A 28 -3.25 -0.43 11.51
C VAL A 28 -3.81 0.87 12.05
N VAL A 29 -5.04 1.18 11.69
CA VAL A 29 -5.76 2.39 12.11
C VAL A 29 -7.11 1.99 12.68
N LYS A 30 -7.70 2.86 13.49
CA LYS A 30 -9.08 2.68 13.95
C LYS A 30 -10.04 2.78 12.77
N ASP A 31 -11.18 2.12 12.88
CA ASP A 31 -12.22 2.12 11.83
C ASP A 31 -12.70 3.53 11.46
N GLU A 32 -12.78 4.43 12.44
CA GLU A 32 -13.16 5.84 12.24
C GLU A 32 -12.18 6.62 11.37
N ASP A 33 -10.89 6.23 11.37
CA ASP A 33 -9.82 6.89 10.63
C ASP A 33 -9.53 6.25 9.27
N LYS A 34 -10.17 5.10 8.97
CA LYS A 34 -9.89 4.28 7.78
C LYS A 34 -10.01 5.08 6.48
N ASP A 35 -11.10 5.81 6.30
CA ASP A 35 -11.35 6.57 5.06
C ASP A 35 -10.37 7.74 4.93
N PHE A 36 -10.06 8.43 6.03
CA PHE A 36 -9.06 9.50 6.05
C PHE A 36 -7.66 8.99 5.64
N ALA A 37 -7.23 7.85 6.20
CA ALA A 37 -5.95 7.24 5.86
C ALA A 37 -5.88 6.85 4.38
N VAL A 38 -6.92 6.17 3.86
CA VAL A 38 -7.00 5.75 2.45
C VAL A 38 -6.95 6.97 1.51
N GLU A 39 -7.75 7.99 1.78
CA GLU A 39 -7.76 9.20 0.94
C GLU A 39 -6.42 9.93 0.95
N THR A 40 -5.78 10.02 2.11
CA THR A 40 -4.48 10.67 2.26
C THR A 40 -3.42 9.93 1.45
N ILE A 41 -3.36 8.60 1.55
CA ILE A 41 -2.42 7.78 0.77
C ILE A 41 -2.67 7.97 -0.73
N ILE A 42 -3.93 7.96 -1.17
CA ILE A 42 -4.26 8.18 -2.60
C ILE A 42 -3.80 9.56 -3.05
N LYS A 43 -4.10 10.63 -2.30
CA LYS A 43 -3.73 12.00 -2.66
C LYS A 43 -2.21 12.18 -2.75
N SER A 44 -1.46 11.55 -1.85
CA SER A 44 0.00 11.66 -1.79
C SER A 44 0.71 10.78 -2.83
N ALA A 45 0.24 9.55 -3.06
CA ALA A 45 0.93 8.58 -3.92
C ALA A 45 0.51 8.64 -5.40
N ARG A 46 -0.66 9.21 -5.71
CA ARG A 46 -1.16 9.32 -7.09
C ARG A 46 -0.30 10.29 -7.88
N THR A 47 0.18 9.85 -9.04
CA THR A 47 1.01 10.70 -9.91
C THR A 47 0.15 11.45 -10.93
N GLY A 48 0.38 12.76 -11.07
CA GLY A 48 -0.40 13.63 -11.94
C GLY A 48 -1.89 13.70 -11.57
N THR A 49 -2.72 14.23 -12.48
CA THR A 49 -4.16 14.43 -12.22
C THR A 49 -4.98 13.16 -12.40
N LYS A 50 -4.54 12.25 -13.29
CA LYS A 50 -5.27 11.01 -13.62
C LYS A 50 -4.69 9.77 -12.97
N GLY A 51 -3.49 9.83 -12.39
CA GLY A 51 -2.72 8.65 -11.95
C GLY A 51 -1.93 8.03 -13.10
N ALA A 52 -0.96 7.19 -12.76
CA ALA A 52 -0.18 6.41 -13.72
C ALA A 52 -0.12 4.92 -13.34
N PHE A 53 0.27 4.08 -14.31
CA PHE A 53 0.57 2.69 -14.02
C PHE A 53 1.77 2.60 -13.10
N GLY A 54 1.57 1.96 -11.94
CA GLY A 54 2.62 1.83 -10.93
C GLY A 54 2.35 2.60 -9.65
N ASP A 55 1.37 3.51 -9.62
CA ASP A 55 0.93 4.26 -8.42
C ASP A 55 0.53 3.35 -7.23
N GLY A 56 0.37 2.05 -7.48
CA GLY A 56 0.25 1.04 -6.45
C GLY A 56 -1.18 0.57 -6.25
N LYS A 57 -1.41 -0.06 -5.10
CA LYS A 57 -2.72 -0.56 -4.68
C LYS A 57 -2.76 -0.57 -3.16
N ILE A 58 -3.88 -0.15 -2.60
CA ILE A 58 -4.17 -0.24 -1.17
C ILE A 58 -5.02 -1.50 -0.95
N PHE A 59 -4.65 -2.29 0.03
CA PHE A 59 -5.43 -3.44 0.49
C PHE A 59 -5.89 -3.17 1.91
N ILE A 60 -7.15 -3.49 2.20
CA ILE A 60 -7.75 -3.32 3.52
C ILE A 60 -8.11 -4.70 4.03
N SER A 61 -7.69 -5.00 5.25
CA SER A 61 -8.03 -6.21 5.99
C SER A 61 -8.49 -5.78 7.38
N SER A 62 -9.53 -6.43 7.91
CA SER A 62 -9.89 -6.26 9.32
C SER A 62 -8.77 -6.78 10.21
N VAL A 63 -8.61 -6.13 11.37
CA VAL A 63 -7.79 -6.62 12.48
C VAL A 63 -8.77 -6.93 13.60
N ASP A 64 -8.78 -8.17 14.06
CA ASP A 64 -9.77 -8.61 15.07
C ASP A 64 -9.28 -8.31 16.50
N GLU A 65 -7.95 -8.35 16.71
CA GLU A 65 -7.34 -8.11 18.01
C GLU A 65 -5.97 -7.44 17.86
N ALA A 66 -5.63 -6.59 18.83
CA ALA A 66 -4.31 -5.94 18.91
C ALA A 66 -3.80 -5.93 20.35
N TYR A 67 -2.51 -6.23 20.53
CA TYR A 67 -1.87 -6.29 21.84
C TYR A 67 -0.60 -5.45 21.88
N THR A 68 -0.43 -4.66 22.93
CA THR A 68 0.81 -3.96 23.21
C THR A 68 1.77 -4.87 23.95
N VAL A 69 2.85 -5.30 23.28
CA VAL A 69 3.79 -6.34 23.79
C VAL A 69 4.40 -5.98 25.14
N SER A 70 4.73 -4.70 25.37
CA SER A 70 5.37 -4.26 26.61
C SER A 70 4.45 -4.33 27.83
N SER A 71 3.14 -4.18 27.65
CA SER A 71 2.15 -4.17 28.74
C SER A 71 1.28 -5.43 28.78
N GLY A 72 1.23 -6.19 27.69
CA GLY A 72 0.30 -7.31 27.50
C GLY A 72 -1.17 -6.89 27.35
N VAL A 73 -1.45 -5.60 27.21
CA VAL A 73 -2.82 -5.07 27.15
C VAL A 73 -3.41 -5.27 25.76
N LYS A 74 -4.65 -5.78 25.71
CA LYS A 74 -5.49 -5.83 24.51
C LYS A 74 -6.05 -4.41 24.24
N GLU A 75 -5.71 -3.84 23.10
CA GLU A 75 -6.12 -2.47 22.70
C GLU A 75 -7.32 -2.45 21.73
N LEU A 76 -7.53 -3.57 21.03
CA LEU A 76 -8.67 -3.81 20.15
C LEU A 76 -9.32 -5.13 20.55
#